data_AF-A0AAP5JTH4-F1
#
_entry.id   AF-A0AAP5JTH4-F1
#
_cell.length_a   1.000
_cell.length_b   1.000
_cell.length_c   1.000
_cell.angle_alpha   90.00
_cell.angle_beta   90.00
_cell.angle_gamma   90.00
#
_symmetry.space_group_name_H-M   'P 1'
#
loop_
_entity.id
_entity.type
_entity.pdbx_description
1 polymer ?
#
loop_
_entity_poly.entity_id
_entity_poly.type
_entity_poly.pdbx_seq_one_letter_code
_entity_poly.pdbx_strand_id
1 'polypeptide(L)'
;MLSYLKKGLGSAARQPFAVTILFLYQFGWGVFLYKCIQSVLVPLLHRYPGEDQGAAFQQLFWAEAHFQLVKTDLVLPYVWWLLGLMAIRLFITPLLNAGLYYSLVHTELNAGYRFVKGIKTLILPFLGYYLLQMLLLLTPLYFLIKKAASLFNHAGSYKSFLIDLLPWAIGYLAFGYLLQLGFMYLQFGHAHRVPFLKRFGIMLRSLLPMIITAFCILIISLAVTAAEWTASYVWAGLTALIVYQALTLIRLFTGVWAVTAQHELWKEKLLD
;
A
#
# COMPACT_ATOMS: atom_id res chain seq x y z
N MET A 1 15.59 20.85 -2.89
CA MET A 1 14.24 20.26 -2.88
C MET A 1 13.70 20.01 -4.29
N LEU A 2 13.34 21.05 -5.07
CA LEU A 2 12.89 20.88 -6.47
C LEU A 2 13.92 20.13 -7.35
N SER A 3 15.22 20.32 -7.07
CA SER A 3 16.30 19.56 -7.71
C SER A 3 16.17 18.03 -7.47
N TYR A 4 15.87 17.59 -6.24
CA TYR A 4 15.70 16.17 -5.92
C TYR A 4 14.46 15.59 -6.60
N LEU A 5 13.35 16.34 -6.62
CA LEU A 5 12.14 15.94 -7.33
C LEU A 5 12.40 15.79 -8.84
N LYS A 6 13.11 16.74 -9.45
CA LYS A 6 13.45 16.71 -10.88
C LYS A 6 14.44 15.57 -11.22
N LYS A 7 15.50 15.40 -10.42
CA LYS A 7 16.46 14.28 -10.57
C LYS A 7 15.76 12.93 -10.39
N GLY A 8 14.93 12.82 -9.35
CA GLY A 8 14.11 11.64 -9.09
C GLY A 8 13.18 11.30 -10.24
N LEU A 9 12.54 12.31 -10.86
CA LEU A 9 11.66 12.12 -12.01
C LEU A 9 12.43 11.55 -13.22
N GLY A 10 13.60 12.11 -13.51
CA GLY A 10 14.49 11.60 -14.56
C GLY A 10 14.97 10.18 -14.28
N SER A 11 15.27 9.85 -13.02
CA SER A 11 15.65 8.50 -12.59
C SER A 11 14.50 7.49 -12.72
N ALA A 12 13.27 7.89 -12.36
CA ALA A 12 12.07 7.07 -12.51
C ALA A 12 11.74 6.79 -13.99
N ALA A 13 11.90 7.78 -14.87
CA ALA A 13 11.71 7.61 -16.31
C ALA A 13 12.69 6.60 -16.93
N ARG A 14 13.87 6.41 -16.32
CA ARG A 14 14.87 5.41 -16.73
C ARG A 14 14.60 3.99 -16.17
N GLN A 15 13.47 3.78 -15.51
CA GLN A 15 13.06 2.52 -14.89
C GLN A 15 11.77 1.93 -15.53
N PRO A 16 11.61 1.91 -16.87
CA PRO A 16 10.36 1.46 -17.48
C PRO A 16 10.05 -0.01 -17.17
N PHE A 17 11.09 -0.84 -17.04
CA PHE A 17 10.95 -2.26 -16.69
C PHE A 17 10.32 -2.45 -15.30
N ALA A 18 10.78 -1.69 -14.29
CA ALA A 18 10.24 -1.80 -12.94
C ALA A 18 8.79 -1.32 -12.87
N VAL A 19 8.49 -0.19 -13.53
CA VAL A 19 7.11 0.34 -13.64
C VAL A 19 6.20 -0.68 -14.32
N THR A 20 6.65 -1.31 -15.41
CA THR A 20 5.89 -2.33 -16.14
C THR A 20 5.61 -3.56 -15.27
N ILE A 21 6.62 -4.08 -14.57
CA ILE A 21 6.42 -5.23 -13.66
C ILE A 21 5.44 -4.87 -12.53
N LEU A 22 5.60 -3.70 -11.91
CA LEU A 22 4.70 -3.25 -10.85
C LEU A 22 3.28 -3.08 -11.37
N PHE A 23 3.11 -2.60 -12.60
CA PHE A 23 1.82 -2.52 -13.28
C PHE A 23 1.20 -3.89 -13.53
N LEU A 24 1.97 -4.83 -14.10
CA LEU A 24 1.48 -6.20 -14.32
C LEU A 24 1.09 -6.89 -13.01
N TYR A 25 1.89 -6.71 -11.96
CA TYR A 25 1.57 -7.21 -10.62
C TYR A 25 0.27 -6.60 -10.08
N GLN A 26 0.14 -5.28 -10.10
CA GLN A 26 -1.06 -4.58 -9.62
C GLN A 26 -2.31 -4.95 -10.44
N PHE A 27 -2.17 -5.04 -11.76
CA PHE A 27 -3.23 -5.44 -12.66
C PHE A 27 -3.68 -6.89 -12.39
N GLY A 28 -2.73 -7.82 -12.30
CA GLY A 28 -3.02 -9.23 -11.98
C GLY A 28 -3.69 -9.37 -10.62
N TRP A 29 -3.21 -8.64 -9.60
CA TRP A 29 -3.82 -8.62 -8.28
C TRP A 29 -5.24 -8.02 -8.30
N GLY A 30 -5.45 -6.96 -9.07
CA GLY A 30 -6.76 -6.32 -9.24
C GLY A 30 -7.79 -7.25 -9.88
N VAL A 31 -7.42 -7.91 -10.98
CA VAL A 31 -8.29 -8.90 -11.66
C VAL A 31 -8.59 -10.09 -10.74
N PHE A 32 -7.57 -10.60 -10.05
CA PHE A 32 -7.72 -11.72 -9.13
C PHE A 32 -8.68 -11.37 -7.99
N LEU A 33 -8.46 -10.24 -7.29
CA LEU A 33 -9.34 -9.78 -6.21
C LEU A 33 -10.76 -9.53 -6.72
N TYR A 34 -10.92 -8.91 -7.89
CA TYR A 34 -12.23 -8.69 -8.49
C TYR A 34 -12.97 -10.02 -8.69
N LYS A 35 -12.31 -11.04 -9.24
CA LYS A 35 -12.91 -12.35 -9.46
C LYS A 35 -13.25 -13.07 -8.15
N CYS A 36 -12.37 -13.00 -7.15
CA CYS A 36 -12.65 -13.53 -5.82
C CYS A 36 -13.88 -12.86 -5.20
N ILE A 37 -13.91 -11.54 -5.17
CA ILE A 37 -15.04 -10.77 -4.62
C ILE A 37 -16.33 -11.07 -5.41
N GLN A 38 -16.26 -11.10 -6.74
CA GLN A 38 -17.38 -11.44 -7.61
C GLN A 38 -17.95 -12.82 -7.29
N SER A 39 -17.09 -13.83 -7.08
CA SER A 39 -17.52 -15.20 -6.75
C SER A 39 -18.28 -15.31 -5.42
N VAL A 40 -18.05 -14.38 -4.49
CA VAL A 40 -18.74 -14.34 -3.19
C VAL A 40 -19.97 -13.44 -3.24
N LEU A 41 -19.83 -12.23 -3.78
CA LEU A 41 -20.89 -11.23 -3.78
C LEU A 41 -22.03 -11.55 -4.74
N VAL A 42 -21.74 -12.05 -5.95
CA VAL A 42 -22.80 -12.29 -6.95
C VAL A 42 -23.83 -13.32 -6.48
N PRO A 43 -23.43 -14.49 -5.94
CA PRO A 43 -24.40 -15.43 -5.37
C PRO A 43 -25.18 -14.83 -4.19
N LEU A 44 -24.51 -14.03 -3.35
CA LEU A 44 -25.15 -13.38 -2.21
C LEU A 44 -26.21 -12.36 -2.65
N LEU A 45 -25.90 -11.57 -3.69
CA LEU A 45 -26.80 -10.59 -4.28
C LEU A 45 -28.00 -11.25 -4.96
N HIS A 46 -27.81 -12.39 -5.64
CA HIS A 46 -28.92 -13.15 -6.21
C HIS A 46 -29.87 -13.73 -5.15
N ARG A 47 -29.37 -13.99 -3.92
CA ARG A 47 -30.18 -14.45 -2.80
C ARG A 47 -30.81 -13.30 -2.01
N TYR A 48 -30.39 -12.06 -2.24
CA TYR A 48 -30.92 -10.89 -1.55
C TYR A 48 -32.37 -10.64 -2.01
N PRO A 49 -33.34 -10.48 -1.09
CA PRO A 49 -34.73 -10.23 -1.45
C PRO A 49 -34.86 -8.88 -2.15
N GLY A 50 -35.50 -8.86 -3.33
CA GLY A 50 -35.79 -7.63 -4.07
C GLY A 50 -36.76 -6.71 -3.31
N GLU A 51 -36.82 -5.43 -3.70
CA GLU A 51 -37.70 -4.43 -3.06
C GLU A 51 -39.19 -4.80 -3.12
N ASP A 52 -39.56 -5.67 -4.07
CA ASP A 52 -40.92 -6.19 -4.25
C ASP A 52 -41.34 -7.19 -3.15
N GLN A 53 -40.38 -7.70 -2.36
CA GLN A 53 -40.62 -8.62 -1.25
C GLN A 53 -40.68 -7.83 0.06
N GLY A 54 -41.81 -7.93 0.77
CA GLY A 54 -42.08 -7.13 1.98
C GLY A 54 -40.99 -7.21 3.06
N ALA A 55 -40.92 -6.19 3.92
CA ALA A 55 -39.87 -5.98 4.93
C ALA A 55 -39.56 -7.20 5.84
N ALA A 56 -40.52 -8.11 6.02
CA ALA A 56 -40.33 -9.36 6.76
C ALA A 56 -39.28 -10.29 6.12
N PHE A 57 -39.22 -10.38 4.78
CA PHE A 57 -38.24 -11.20 4.07
C PHE A 57 -36.82 -10.64 4.19
N GLN A 58 -36.68 -9.31 4.22
CA GLN A 58 -35.39 -8.65 4.48
C GLN A 58 -34.90 -8.96 5.89
N GLN A 59 -35.75 -8.85 6.91
CA GLN A 59 -35.40 -9.19 8.28
C GLN A 59 -35.02 -10.68 8.43
N LEU A 60 -35.75 -11.57 7.77
CA LEU A 60 -35.43 -13.00 7.76
C LEU A 60 -34.07 -13.28 7.11
N PHE A 61 -33.75 -12.61 6.00
CA PHE A 61 -32.45 -12.71 5.35
C PHE A 61 -31.31 -12.25 6.28
N TRP A 62 -31.47 -11.13 6.98
CA TRP A 62 -30.47 -10.66 7.94
C TRP A 62 -30.29 -11.60 9.12
N ALA A 63 -31.38 -12.17 9.65
CA ALA A 63 -31.32 -13.15 10.74
C ALA A 63 -30.62 -14.45 10.29
N GLU A 64 -30.95 -14.95 9.09
CA GLU A 64 -30.32 -16.13 8.49
C GLU A 64 -28.84 -15.89 8.19
N ALA A 65 -28.48 -14.72 7.66
CA ALA A 65 -27.09 -14.35 7.41
C ALA A 65 -26.30 -14.28 8.73
N HIS A 66 -26.87 -13.70 9.79
CA HIS A 66 -26.23 -13.68 11.10
C HIS A 66 -26.04 -15.10 11.66
N PHE A 67 -27.06 -15.96 11.53
CA PHE A 67 -26.96 -17.35 11.94
C PHE A 67 -25.88 -18.10 11.17
N GLN A 68 -25.84 -17.99 9.84
CA GLN A 68 -24.81 -18.62 9.01
C GLN A 68 -23.39 -18.11 9.30
N LEU A 69 -23.24 -16.83 9.64
CA LEU A 69 -21.92 -16.25 9.96
C LEU A 69 -21.41 -16.65 11.35
N VAL A 70 -22.30 -16.83 12.32
CA VAL A 70 -21.93 -17.06 13.73
C VAL A 70 -21.98 -18.54 14.12
N LYS A 71 -22.92 -19.30 13.55
CA LYS A 71 -23.18 -20.70 13.92
C LYS A 71 -22.66 -21.71 12.90
N THR A 72 -22.32 -21.27 11.69
CA THR A 72 -21.84 -22.16 10.63
C THR A 72 -20.37 -21.85 10.30
N ASP A 73 -19.61 -22.87 9.91
CA ASP A 73 -18.21 -22.74 9.46
C ASP A 73 -18.05 -22.06 8.09
N LEU A 74 -19.10 -21.39 7.60
CA LEU A 74 -19.13 -20.71 6.30
C LEU A 74 -18.07 -19.62 6.20
N VAL A 75 -17.70 -18.97 7.31
CA VAL A 75 -16.72 -17.88 7.36
C VAL A 75 -15.28 -18.40 7.24
N LEU A 76 -14.98 -19.59 7.75
CA LEU A 76 -13.62 -20.12 7.87
C LEU A 76 -12.89 -20.22 6.51
N PRO A 77 -13.48 -20.78 5.44
CA PRO A 77 -12.84 -20.83 4.13
C PRO A 77 -12.47 -19.45 3.58
N TYR A 78 -13.33 -18.44 3.76
CA TYR A 78 -13.07 -17.08 3.29
C TYR A 78 -11.97 -16.39 4.10
N VAL A 79 -11.92 -16.63 5.42
CA VAL A 79 -10.84 -16.14 6.27
C VAL A 79 -9.50 -16.76 5.84
N TRP A 80 -9.46 -18.07 5.61
CA TRP A 80 -8.25 -18.74 5.11
C TRP A 80 -7.81 -18.22 3.75
N TRP A 81 -8.75 -17.97 2.84
CA TRP A 81 -8.46 -17.33 1.56
C TRP A 81 -7.87 -15.93 1.74
N LEU A 82 -8.47 -15.10 2.58
CA LEU A 82 -7.98 -13.75 2.87
C LEU A 82 -6.57 -13.79 3.47
N LEU A 83 -6.33 -14.69 4.44
CA LEU A 83 -5.02 -14.91 5.05
C LEU A 83 -3.99 -15.38 4.03
N GLY A 84 -4.35 -16.32 3.16
CA GLY A 84 -3.49 -16.77 2.06
C GLY A 84 -3.11 -15.63 1.11
N LEU A 85 -4.06 -14.77 0.76
CA LEU A 85 -3.80 -13.59 -0.07
C LEU A 85 -2.92 -12.57 0.62
N MET A 86 -3.14 -12.33 1.91
CA MET A 86 -2.28 -11.47 2.70
C MET A 86 -0.85 -12.04 2.79
N ALA A 87 -0.69 -13.35 2.96
CA ALA A 87 0.60 -14.02 2.98
C ALA A 87 1.32 -13.90 1.63
N ILE A 88 0.63 -14.13 0.51
CA ILE A 88 1.21 -13.95 -0.84
C ILE A 88 1.71 -12.50 -1.00
N ARG A 89 0.88 -11.53 -0.64
CA ARG A 89 1.24 -10.10 -0.73
C ARG A 89 2.41 -9.74 0.19
N LEU A 90 2.45 -10.34 1.39
CA LEU A 90 3.52 -10.20 2.39
C LEU A 90 4.88 -10.63 1.82
N PHE A 91 4.92 -11.69 1.01
CA PHE A 91 6.16 -12.16 0.38
C PHE A 91 6.52 -11.41 -0.91
N ILE A 92 5.54 -11.12 -1.78
CA ILE A 92 5.81 -10.52 -3.09
C ILE A 92 6.21 -9.04 -2.97
N THR A 93 5.58 -8.28 -2.06
CA THR A 93 5.84 -6.84 -1.92
C THR A 93 7.31 -6.51 -1.60
N PRO A 94 7.94 -7.09 -0.56
CA PRO A 94 9.36 -6.83 -0.28
C PRO A 94 10.28 -7.34 -1.40
N LEU A 95 9.85 -8.36 -2.15
CA LEU A 95 10.57 -8.88 -3.31
C LEU A 95 10.66 -7.83 -4.43
N LEU A 96 9.53 -7.26 -4.81
CA LEU A 96 9.47 -6.22 -5.84
C LEU A 96 10.24 -4.96 -5.41
N ASN A 97 10.16 -4.60 -4.13
CA ASN A 97 10.95 -3.51 -3.56
C ASN A 97 12.45 -3.82 -3.63
N ALA A 98 12.91 -5.02 -3.26
CA ALA A 98 14.30 -5.42 -3.39
C ALA A 98 14.82 -5.28 -4.83
N GLY A 99 14.03 -5.70 -5.81
CA GLY A 99 14.35 -5.54 -7.23
C GLY A 99 14.49 -4.07 -7.65
N LEU A 100 13.53 -3.23 -7.25
CA LEU A 100 13.54 -1.79 -7.55
C LEU A 100 14.71 -1.06 -6.89
N TYR A 101 15.02 -1.37 -5.64
CA TYR A 101 16.06 -0.67 -4.89
C TYR A 101 17.45 -1.04 -5.43
N TYR A 102 17.66 -2.31 -5.76
CA TYR A 102 18.91 -2.74 -6.39
C TYR A 102 19.10 -2.14 -7.79
N SER A 103 18.02 -2.03 -8.57
CA SER A 103 18.07 -1.46 -9.92
C SER A 103 18.44 0.03 -9.93
N LEU A 104 18.11 0.76 -8.85
CA LEU A 104 18.49 2.16 -8.64
C LEU A 104 19.97 2.34 -8.31
N VAL A 105 20.60 1.35 -7.68
CA VAL A 105 22.02 1.40 -7.32
C VAL A 105 22.91 0.96 -8.48
N HIS A 106 22.51 -0.09 -9.21
CA HIS A 106 23.32 -0.71 -10.26
C HIS A 106 22.79 -0.36 -11.65
N THR A 107 23.01 0.88 -12.08
CA THR A 107 22.52 1.38 -13.37
C THR A 107 23.29 0.85 -14.58
N GLU A 108 24.46 0.24 -14.37
CA GLU A 108 25.35 -0.24 -15.45
C GLU A 108 24.90 -1.56 -16.10
N LEU A 109 23.98 -2.28 -15.46
CA LEU A 109 23.46 -3.56 -15.95
C LEU A 109 22.12 -3.39 -16.68
N ASN A 110 21.81 -4.32 -17.59
CA ASN A 110 20.53 -4.40 -18.28
C ASN A 110 19.34 -4.35 -17.30
N ALA A 111 18.31 -3.58 -17.67
CA ALA A 111 17.21 -3.23 -16.77
C ALA A 111 16.45 -4.43 -16.17
N GLY A 112 16.22 -5.48 -16.96
CA GLY A 112 15.58 -6.70 -16.49
C GLY A 112 16.50 -7.55 -15.59
N TYR A 113 17.76 -7.70 -15.99
CA TYR A 113 18.73 -8.50 -15.25
C TYR A 113 19.02 -7.92 -13.87
N ARG A 114 19.21 -6.59 -13.77
CA ARG A 114 19.45 -5.93 -12.47
C ARG A 114 18.27 -6.09 -11.51
N PHE A 115 17.03 -6.04 -11.99
CA PHE A 115 15.84 -6.19 -11.15
C PHE A 115 15.76 -7.61 -10.56
N VAL A 116 15.91 -8.64 -11.40
CA VAL A 116 15.86 -10.05 -10.96
C VAL A 116 17.05 -10.40 -10.06
N LYS A 117 18.25 -9.89 -10.37
CA LYS A 117 19.43 -10.07 -9.51
C LYS A 117 19.24 -9.39 -8.15
N GLY A 118 18.63 -8.21 -8.14
CA GLY A 118 18.24 -7.49 -6.93
C GLY A 118 17.33 -8.29 -6.03
N ILE A 119 16.28 -8.88 -6.61
CA ILE A 119 15.38 -9.80 -5.91
C ILE A 119 16.18 -10.91 -5.22
N LYS A 120 17.00 -11.65 -5.96
CA LYS A 120 17.73 -12.80 -5.41
C LYS A 120 18.71 -12.40 -4.30
N THR A 121 19.33 -11.23 -4.40
CA THR A 121 20.38 -10.79 -3.48
C THR A 121 19.82 -10.15 -2.21
N LEU A 122 18.74 -9.38 -2.34
CA LEU A 122 18.22 -8.53 -1.26
C LEU A 122 16.93 -9.07 -0.62
N ILE A 123 16.37 -10.19 -1.09
CA ILE A 123 15.12 -10.77 -0.57
C ILE A 123 15.14 -10.93 0.95
N LEU A 124 16.14 -11.62 1.50
CA LEU A 124 16.19 -11.97 2.91
C LEU A 124 16.32 -10.74 3.83
N PRO A 125 17.26 -9.80 3.60
CA PRO A 125 17.33 -8.60 4.42
C PRO A 125 16.08 -7.71 4.26
N PHE A 126 15.52 -7.59 3.05
CA PHE A 126 14.31 -6.77 2.84
C PHE A 126 13.08 -7.38 3.50
N LEU A 127 12.96 -8.72 3.49
CA LEU A 127 11.91 -9.42 4.21
C LEU A 127 12.05 -9.18 5.72
N GLY A 128 13.26 -9.25 6.27
CA GLY A 128 13.52 -8.94 7.68
C GLY A 128 13.14 -7.50 8.07
N TYR A 129 13.53 -6.52 7.24
CA TYR A 129 13.12 -5.12 7.45
C TYR A 129 11.59 -4.96 7.37
N TYR A 130 10.94 -5.63 6.41
CA TYR A 130 9.49 -5.57 6.25
C TYR A 130 8.74 -6.20 7.43
N LEU A 131 9.19 -7.36 7.91
CA LEU A 131 8.62 -8.02 9.09
C LEU A 131 8.79 -7.17 10.34
N LEU A 132 9.98 -6.59 10.54
CA LEU A 132 10.22 -5.69 11.67
C LEU A 132 9.33 -4.44 11.59
N GLN A 133 9.23 -3.83 10.40
CA GLN A 133 8.32 -2.72 10.17
C GLN A 133 6.88 -3.09 10.50
N MET A 134 6.43 -4.29 10.09
CA MET A 134 5.08 -4.78 10.34
C MET A 134 4.83 -5.01 11.84
N LEU A 135 5.79 -5.61 12.56
CA LEU A 135 5.72 -5.77 14.02
C LEU A 135 5.61 -4.43 14.73
N LEU A 136 6.42 -3.43 14.33
CA LEU A 136 6.36 -2.08 14.90
C LEU A 136 5.05 -1.37 14.59
N LEU A 137 4.44 -1.63 13.44
CA LEU A 137 3.14 -1.08 13.05
C LEU A 137 1.98 -1.71 13.86
N LEU A 138 2.09 -2.99 14.20
CA LEU A 138 1.08 -3.70 15.00
C LEU A 138 1.00 -3.19 16.45
N THR A 139 2.11 -2.72 17.02
CA THR A 139 2.16 -2.25 18.41
C THR A 139 1.17 -1.11 18.72
N PRO A 140 1.18 0.03 18.01
CA PRO A 140 0.21 1.10 18.24
C PRO A 140 -1.19 0.73 17.76
N LEU A 141 -1.33 -0.19 16.79
CA LEU A 141 -2.63 -0.65 16.33
C LEU A 141 -3.42 -1.34 17.46
N TYR A 142 -2.74 -2.13 18.30
CA TYR A 142 -3.36 -2.76 19.46
C TYR A 142 -3.95 -1.72 20.44
N PHE A 143 -3.23 -0.63 20.69
CA PHE A 143 -3.72 0.47 21.52
C PHE A 143 -4.87 1.24 20.87
N LEU A 144 -4.79 1.46 19.55
CA LEU A 144 -5.85 2.12 18.79
C LEU A 144 -7.16 1.32 18.85
N ILE A 145 -7.10 0.00 18.72
CA ILE A 145 -8.27 -0.89 18.81
C ILE A 145 -8.92 -0.79 20.20
N LYS A 146 -8.13 -0.82 21.27
CA LYS A 146 -8.65 -0.63 22.63
C LYS A 146 -9.32 0.73 22.82
N LYS A 147 -8.72 1.79 22.27
CA LYS A 147 -9.27 3.13 22.35
C LYS A 147 -10.58 3.24 21.54
N ALA A 148 -10.62 2.65 20.36
CA ALA A 148 -11.83 2.57 19.54
C ALA A 148 -12.96 1.82 20.27
N ALA A 149 -12.67 0.69 20.91
CA ALA A 149 -13.68 -0.05 21.69
C ALA A 149 -14.21 0.78 22.88
N SER A 150 -13.33 1.50 23.57
CA SER A 150 -13.70 2.40 24.66
C SER A 150 -14.58 3.55 24.17
N LEU A 151 -14.24 4.19 23.05
CA LEU A 151 -15.02 5.28 22.45
C LEU A 151 -16.36 4.79 21.89
N PHE A 152 -16.42 3.58 21.34
CA PHE A 152 -17.66 2.99 20.81
C PHE A 152 -18.69 2.80 21.92
N ASN A 153 -18.27 2.33 23.10
CA ASN A 153 -19.16 2.12 24.24
C ASN A 153 -19.70 3.42 24.87
N HIS A 154 -19.05 4.56 24.62
CA HIS A 154 -19.45 5.87 25.16
C HIS A 154 -20.11 6.78 24.11
N ALA A 155 -20.14 6.37 22.85
CA ALA A 155 -20.67 7.20 21.77
C ALA A 155 -22.19 7.10 21.70
N GLY A 156 -22.88 8.22 21.91
CA GLY A 156 -24.32 8.34 21.67
C GLY A 156 -24.72 8.36 20.18
N SER A 157 -23.74 8.46 19.26
CA SER A 157 -23.96 8.45 17.82
C SER A 157 -22.73 7.96 17.05
N TYR A 158 -22.94 7.28 15.92
CA TYR A 158 -21.87 6.87 15.01
C TYR A 158 -21.03 8.06 14.49
N LYS A 159 -21.64 9.26 14.38
CA LYS A 159 -20.94 10.47 13.91
C LYS A 159 -19.97 11.02 14.96
N SER A 160 -20.35 11.03 16.24
CA SER A 160 -19.47 11.49 17.31
C SER A 160 -18.29 10.53 17.49
N PHE A 161 -18.56 9.22 17.43
CA PHE A 161 -17.52 8.19 17.44
C PHE A 161 -16.43 8.42 16.39
N LEU A 162 -16.82 8.68 15.13
CA LEU A 162 -15.86 8.90 14.05
C LEU A 162 -15.03 10.16 14.24
N ILE A 163 -15.64 11.25 14.71
CA ILE A 163 -14.93 12.52 14.97
C ILE A 163 -13.92 12.33 16.10
N ASP A 164 -14.29 11.62 17.16
CA ASP A 164 -13.42 11.37 18.31
C ASP A 164 -12.27 10.40 17.99
N LEU A 165 -12.49 9.47 17.05
CA LEU A 165 -11.47 8.53 16.59
C LEU A 165 -10.50 9.15 15.56
N LEU A 166 -10.93 10.18 14.83
CA LEU A 166 -10.19 10.77 13.71
C LEU A 166 -8.76 11.22 14.10
N PRO A 167 -8.52 11.96 15.19
CA PRO A 167 -7.18 12.42 15.56
C PRO A 167 -6.23 11.25 15.83
N TRP A 168 -6.73 10.19 16.48
CA TRP A 168 -5.97 8.98 16.76
C TRP A 168 -5.64 8.22 15.48
N ALA A 169 -6.59 8.11 14.57
CA ALA A 169 -6.38 7.50 13.27
C ALA A 169 -5.33 8.27 12.44
N ILE A 170 -5.41 9.60 12.41
CA ILE A 170 -4.43 10.46 11.72
C ILE A 170 -3.04 10.29 12.34
N GLY A 171 -2.94 10.30 13.67
CA GLY A 171 -1.67 10.11 14.38
C GLY A 171 -1.04 8.75 14.06
N TYR A 172 -1.84 7.69 14.01
CA TYR A 172 -1.39 6.36 13.62
C TYR A 172 -0.92 6.29 12.17
N LEU A 173 -1.66 6.89 11.23
CA LEU A 173 -1.26 6.96 9.82
C LEU A 173 0.05 7.73 9.64
N ALA A 174 0.21 8.86 10.35
CA ALA A 174 1.45 9.63 10.33
C ALA A 174 2.63 8.81 10.88
N PHE A 175 2.45 8.12 12.01
CA PHE A 175 3.47 7.23 12.57
C PHE A 175 3.86 6.10 11.61
N GLY A 176 2.87 5.43 11.01
CA GLY A 176 3.11 4.37 10.03
C GLY A 176 3.87 4.86 8.80
N TYR A 177 3.53 6.06 8.32
CA TYR A 177 4.23 6.70 7.19
C TYR A 177 5.68 7.05 7.55
N LEU A 178 5.93 7.61 8.73
CA LEU A 178 7.29 7.91 9.20
C LEU A 178 8.14 6.65 9.36
N LEU A 179 7.57 5.58 9.91
CA LEU A 179 8.24 4.27 9.97
C LEU A 179 8.59 3.76 8.57
N GLN A 180 7.63 3.79 7.63
CA GLN A 180 7.87 3.35 6.26
C GLN A 180 9.02 4.12 5.61
N LEU A 181 9.03 5.44 5.76
CA LEU A 181 10.12 6.28 5.26
C LEU A 181 11.46 5.89 5.91
N GLY A 182 11.51 5.74 7.23
CA GLY A 182 12.73 5.35 7.96
C GLY A 182 13.29 4.01 7.49
N PHE A 183 12.43 2.99 7.37
CA PHE A 183 12.82 1.68 6.87
C PHE A 183 13.28 1.70 5.41
N MET A 184 12.66 2.53 4.57
CA MET A 184 13.13 2.76 3.19
C MET A 184 14.57 3.29 3.15
N TYR A 185 14.94 4.21 4.04
CA TYR A 185 16.31 4.74 4.14
C TYR A 185 17.31 3.67 4.61
N LEU A 186 16.92 2.83 5.56
CA LEU A 186 17.73 1.68 5.98
C LEU A 186 17.93 0.67 4.83
N GLN A 187 16.89 0.43 4.04
CA GLN A 187 16.93 -0.42 2.86
C GLN A 187 17.84 0.15 1.76
N PHE A 188 17.81 1.47 1.50
CA PHE A 188 18.76 2.12 0.59
C PHE A 188 20.20 1.93 1.05
N GLY A 189 20.48 2.17 2.33
CA GLY A 189 21.81 1.97 2.89
C GLY A 189 22.29 0.53 2.81
N HIS A 190 21.38 -0.44 2.92
CA HIS A 190 21.70 -1.86 2.72
C HIS A 190 22.01 -2.15 1.25
N ALA A 191 21.23 -1.61 0.30
CA ALA A 191 21.48 -1.77 -1.13
C ALA A 191 22.84 -1.20 -1.57
N HIS A 192 23.29 -0.11 -0.94
CA HIS A 192 24.62 0.51 -1.14
C HIS A 192 25.74 -0.08 -0.26
N ARG A 193 25.48 -1.16 0.50
CA ARG A 193 26.46 -1.84 1.39
C ARG A 193 27.15 -0.93 2.43
N VAL A 194 26.51 0.16 2.84
CA VAL A 194 27.04 1.09 3.86
C VAL A 194 26.99 0.45 5.26
N PRO A 195 27.83 0.73 6.26
CA PRO A 195 27.66 0.16 7.61
C PRO A 195 26.40 0.66 8.33
N PHE A 196 25.74 -0.18 9.15
CA PHE A 196 24.45 0.13 9.80
C PHE A 196 24.43 1.47 10.55
N LEU A 197 25.47 1.75 11.35
CA LEU A 197 25.58 3.00 12.12
C LEU A 197 25.59 4.25 11.23
N LYS A 198 26.28 4.19 10.09
CA LYS A 198 26.29 5.29 9.12
C LYS A 198 24.92 5.45 8.45
N ARG A 199 24.23 4.34 8.13
CA ARG A 199 22.87 4.37 7.56
C ARG A 199 21.88 5.08 8.50
N PHE A 200 21.95 4.73 9.78
CA PHE A 200 21.07 5.30 10.81
C PHE A 200 21.38 6.78 11.05
N GLY A 201 22.66 7.16 11.08
CA GLY A 201 23.08 8.55 11.18
C GLY A 201 22.61 9.42 10.00
N ILE A 202 22.71 8.91 8.77
CA ILE A 202 22.18 9.59 7.58
C ILE A 202 20.67 9.78 7.72
N MET A 203 19.93 8.71 8.07
CA MET A 203 18.48 8.76 8.27
C MET A 203 18.08 9.88 9.24
N LEU A 204 18.70 9.94 10.43
CA LEU A 204 18.41 10.96 11.44
C LEU A 204 18.69 12.38 10.95
N ARG A 205 19.82 12.60 10.27
CA ARG A 205 20.19 13.92 9.71
C ARG A 205 19.29 14.34 8.56
N SER A 206 18.74 13.38 7.81
CA SER A 206 17.90 13.63 6.65
C SER A 206 16.40 13.68 6.97
N LEU A 207 15.97 13.49 8.22
CA LEU A 207 14.54 13.38 8.59
C LEU A 207 13.69 14.53 8.03
N LEU A 208 14.12 15.77 8.22
CA LEU A 208 13.34 16.92 7.78
C LEU A 208 13.25 17.02 6.24
N PRO A 209 14.37 17.01 5.48
CA PRO A 209 14.31 16.99 4.01
C PRO A 209 13.51 15.81 3.44
N MET A 210 13.61 14.64 4.09
CA MET A 210 12.94 13.39 3.74
C MET A 210 11.43 13.52 3.87
N ILE A 211 10.95 14.00 5.03
CA ILE A 211 9.52 14.24 5.28
C ILE A 211 8.95 15.25 4.29
N ILE A 212 9.64 16.36 4.06
CA ILE A 212 9.16 17.41 3.14
C ILE A 212 9.03 16.87 1.72
N THR A 213 10.06 16.18 1.22
CA THR A 213 10.04 15.59 -0.13
C THR A 213 8.94 14.53 -0.25
N ALA A 214 8.76 13.72 0.79
CA ALA A 214 7.72 12.70 0.84
C ALA A 214 6.32 13.33 0.86
N PHE A 215 6.14 14.43 1.58
CA PHE A 215 4.87 15.14 1.68
C PHE A 215 4.47 15.81 0.36
N CYS A 216 5.41 16.43 -0.36
CA CYS A 216 5.13 16.97 -1.69
C CYS A 216 4.64 15.89 -2.67
N ILE A 217 5.28 14.73 -2.68
CA ILE A 217 4.89 13.62 -3.57
C ILE A 217 3.59 12.97 -3.09
N LEU A 218 3.35 12.93 -1.78
CA LEU A 218 2.08 12.46 -1.20
C LEU A 218 0.89 13.27 -1.72
N ILE A 219 0.99 14.60 -1.73
CA ILE A 219 -0.07 15.49 -2.26
C ILE A 219 -0.36 15.16 -3.74
N ILE A 220 0.68 15.00 -4.56
CA ILE A 220 0.53 14.65 -5.97
C ILE A 220 -0.12 13.26 -6.11
N SER A 221 0.31 12.29 -5.31
CA SER A 221 -0.22 10.92 -5.32
C SER A 221 -1.70 10.89 -4.91
N LEU A 222 -2.09 11.71 -3.94
CA LEU A 222 -3.48 11.88 -3.52
C LEU A 222 -4.33 12.49 -4.64
N ALA A 223 -3.82 13.51 -5.33
CA ALA A 223 -4.51 14.12 -6.46
C ALA A 223 -4.75 13.11 -7.61
N VAL A 224 -3.73 12.29 -7.94
CA VAL A 224 -3.86 11.22 -8.95
C VAL A 224 -4.89 10.17 -8.52
N THR A 225 -4.87 9.78 -7.24
CA THR A 225 -5.81 8.78 -6.70
C THR A 225 -7.25 9.32 -6.69
N ALA A 226 -7.44 10.59 -6.34
CA ALA A 226 -8.75 11.24 -6.39
C ALA A 226 -9.28 11.31 -7.83
N ALA A 227 -8.41 11.60 -8.81
CA ALA A 227 -8.77 11.58 -10.22
C ALA A 227 -9.20 10.19 -10.69
N GLU A 228 -8.50 9.13 -10.26
CA GLU A 228 -8.85 7.73 -10.55
C GLU A 228 -10.23 7.35 -10.00
N TRP A 229 -10.53 7.73 -8.75
CA TRP A 229 -11.83 7.48 -8.15
C TRP A 229 -12.93 8.23 -8.89
N THR A 230 -12.70 9.49 -9.23
CA THR A 230 -13.67 10.32 -9.96
C THR A 230 -13.94 9.77 -11.36
N ALA A 231 -12.89 9.34 -12.07
CA ALA A 231 -13.02 8.73 -13.39
C ALA A 231 -13.90 7.46 -13.36
N SER A 232 -13.79 6.67 -12.29
CA SER A 232 -14.57 5.44 -12.11
C SER A 232 -16.07 5.69 -11.89
N TYR A 233 -16.44 6.86 -11.37
CA TYR A 233 -17.85 7.23 -11.16
C TYR A 233 -18.49 7.92 -12.38
N VAL A 234 -17.70 8.67 -13.15
CA VAL A 234 -18.22 9.53 -14.24
C VAL A 234 -18.35 8.77 -15.57
N TRP A 235 -17.49 7.79 -15.83
CA TRP A 235 -17.43 7.10 -17.12
C TRP A 235 -17.87 5.64 -16.97
N ALA A 236 -18.72 5.15 -17.87
CA ALA A 236 -19.08 3.74 -17.99
C ALA A 236 -18.58 3.17 -19.32
N GLY A 237 -18.15 1.90 -19.31
CA GLY A 237 -17.75 1.17 -20.53
C GLY A 237 -16.23 1.12 -20.78
N LEU A 238 -15.84 0.83 -22.04
CA LEU A 238 -14.44 0.60 -22.43
C LEU A 238 -13.54 1.82 -22.18
N THR A 239 -14.06 3.03 -22.39
CA THR A 239 -13.34 4.29 -22.16
C THR A 239 -12.98 4.48 -20.69
N ALA A 240 -13.90 4.13 -19.78
CA ALA A 240 -13.64 4.14 -18.34
C ALA A 240 -12.49 3.20 -17.97
N LEU A 241 -12.45 2.01 -18.58
CA LEU A 241 -11.39 1.03 -18.35
C LEU A 241 -10.04 1.56 -18.83
N ILE A 242 -9.96 2.15 -20.02
CA ILE A 242 -8.72 2.73 -20.55
C ILE A 242 -8.21 3.86 -19.64
N VAL A 243 -9.09 4.79 -19.26
CA VAL A 243 -8.74 5.91 -18.37
C VAL A 243 -8.28 5.40 -17.01
N TYR A 244 -9.00 4.45 -16.43
CA TYR A 244 -8.65 3.83 -15.14
C TYR A 244 -7.27 3.18 -15.18
N GLN A 245 -6.95 2.45 -16.25
CA GLN A 245 -5.64 1.81 -16.39
C GLN A 245 -4.51 2.82 -16.62
N ALA A 246 -4.76 3.87 -17.41
CA ALA A 246 -3.80 4.96 -17.60
C ALA A 246 -3.49 5.68 -16.28
N LEU A 247 -4.52 5.99 -15.48
CA LEU A 247 -4.35 6.61 -14.15
C LEU A 247 -3.65 5.67 -13.17
N THR A 248 -3.94 4.36 -13.22
CA THR A 248 -3.22 3.35 -12.43
C THR A 248 -1.73 3.33 -12.78
N LEU A 249 -1.38 3.41 -14.06
CA LEU A 249 0.01 3.48 -14.51
C LEU A 249 0.70 4.75 -14.00
N ILE A 250 0.03 5.90 -14.09
CA ILE A 250 0.54 7.18 -13.56
C ILE A 250 0.76 7.07 -12.05
N ARG A 251 -0.20 6.52 -11.29
CA ARG A 251 -0.08 6.31 -9.84
C ARG A 251 1.13 5.46 -9.49
N LEU A 252 1.35 4.36 -10.21
CA LEU A 252 2.51 3.49 -9.98
C LEU A 252 3.82 4.19 -10.35
N PHE A 253 3.84 4.96 -11.44
CA PHE A 253 4.97 5.79 -11.81
C PHE A 253 5.27 6.84 -10.74
N THR A 254 4.25 7.51 -10.18
CA THR A 254 4.41 8.45 -9.05
C THR A 254 4.97 7.74 -7.82
N GLY A 255 4.57 6.50 -7.55
CA GLY A 255 5.16 5.67 -6.49
C GLY A 255 6.65 5.39 -6.71
N VAL A 256 7.04 5.01 -7.93
CA VAL A 256 8.46 4.83 -8.29
C VAL A 256 9.21 6.15 -8.18
N TRP A 257 8.62 7.25 -8.64
CA TRP A 257 9.18 8.60 -8.51
C TRP A 257 9.38 9.01 -7.04
N ALA A 258 8.46 8.63 -6.14
CA ALA A 258 8.63 8.83 -4.71
C ALA A 258 9.90 8.15 -4.19
N VAL A 259 10.09 6.88 -4.55
CA VAL A 259 11.27 6.10 -4.15
C VAL A 259 12.55 6.69 -4.76
N THR A 260 12.55 7.05 -6.04
CA THR A 260 13.75 7.59 -6.70
C THR A 260 14.13 8.98 -6.20
N ALA A 261 13.16 9.86 -5.92
CA ALA A 261 13.43 11.18 -5.35
C ALA A 261 14.08 11.09 -3.97
N GLN A 262 13.62 10.13 -3.15
CA GLN A 262 14.19 9.86 -1.83
C GLN A 262 15.57 9.21 -1.93
N HIS A 263 15.79 8.35 -2.93
CA HIS A 263 17.10 7.77 -3.21
C HIS A 263 18.13 8.83 -3.62
N GLU A 264 17.76 9.79 -4.47
CA GLU A 264 18.64 10.90 -4.86
C GLU A 264 19.02 11.79 -3.65
N LEU A 265 18.05 12.09 -2.78
CA LEU A 265 18.31 12.81 -1.52
C LEU A 265 19.27 12.04 -0.62
N TRP A 266 19.06 10.72 -0.49
CA TRP A 266 19.94 9.85 0.30
C TRP A 266 21.35 9.76 -0.29
N LYS A 267 21.48 9.64 -1.61
CA LYS A 267 22.76 9.57 -2.32
C LYS A 267 23.59 10.84 -2.13
N GLU A 268 22.97 12.01 -2.17
CA GLU A 268 23.66 13.27 -1.91
C GLU A 268 24.19 13.32 -0.47
N LYS A 269 23.39 12.87 0.51
CA LYS A 269 23.79 12.81 1.93
C LYS A 269 24.79 11.70 2.27
N LEU A 270 25.06 10.78 1.36
CA LEU A 270 26.15 9.81 1.49
C LEU A 270 27.49 10.41 1.07
N LEU A 271 27.47 11.37 0.14
CA LEU A 271 28.66 12.02 -0.42
C LEU A 271 29.12 13.22 0.44
N ASP A 272 28.21 13.80 1.24
CA ASP A 272 28.45 14.80 2.29
C ASP A 272 29.09 14.18 3.55
#